data_AF-A0A075WHY3-F1
#
_entry.id   AF-A0A075WHY3-F1
#
_cell.length_a   1.000
_cell.length_b   1.000
_cell.length_c   1.000
_cell.angle_alpha   90.00
_cell.angle_beta   90.00
_cell.angle_gamma   90.00
#
_symmetry.space_group_name_H-M   'P 1'
#
loop_
_entity.id
_entity.type
_entity.pdbx_description
1 polymer ?
#
loop_
_entity_poly.entity_id
_entity_poly.type
_entity_poly.pdbx_seq_one_letter_code
_entity_poly.pdbx_strand_id
1 'polypeptide(L)'
;MYEDVVGRELERYGLFSAYAKMAKDERIKKLYQSLARAEEIALISLLRNLGKDPYRDAVEMGERLEDEARFMEEKMKEALAEKNRKVATNLRFLAVIKKNMSEMLEFPEDFKAIYVCPMCGYIVKDETPDVCPLCNAPGESFEKFEVIGE
;
A
#
# COMPACT_ATOMS: atom_id res chain seq x y z
N MET A 1 0.63 -13.10 20.37
CA MET A 1 -0.70 -13.48 20.94
C MET A 1 -1.85 -12.62 20.42
N TYR A 2 -1.60 -11.42 19.85
CA TYR A 2 -2.66 -10.54 19.33
C TYR A 2 -2.52 -10.19 17.84
N GLU A 3 -1.60 -10.84 17.11
CA GLU A 3 -1.36 -10.58 15.68
C GLU A 3 -2.55 -10.96 14.83
N ASP A 4 -3.29 -12.01 15.22
CA ASP A 4 -4.54 -12.41 14.56
C ASP A 4 -5.62 -11.35 14.73
N VAL A 5 -5.71 -10.70 15.90
CA VAL A 5 -6.61 -9.58 16.15
C VAL A 5 -6.22 -8.39 15.27
N VAL A 6 -4.94 -7.99 15.30
CA VAL A 6 -4.42 -6.90 14.43
C VAL A 6 -4.71 -7.18 12.96
N GLY A 7 -4.46 -8.40 12.50
CA GLY A 7 -4.73 -8.81 11.11
C GLY A 7 -6.20 -8.68 10.72
N ARG A 8 -7.13 -9.04 11.62
CA ARG A 8 -8.58 -8.89 11.37
C ARG A 8 -9.03 -7.44 11.33
N GLU A 9 -8.51 -6.58 12.22
CA GLU A 9 -8.81 -5.14 12.18
C GLU A 9 -8.27 -4.52 10.87
N LEU A 10 -7.03 -4.87 10.47
CA LEU A 10 -6.42 -4.41 9.22
C LEU A 10 -7.22 -4.85 7.98
N GLU A 11 -7.66 -6.11 7.94
CA GLU A 11 -8.45 -6.65 6.84
C GLU A 11 -9.77 -5.86 6.66
N ARG A 12 -10.50 -5.63 7.77
CA ARG A 12 -11.77 -4.89 7.72
C ARG A 12 -11.56 -3.42 7.38
N TYR A 13 -10.56 -2.76 7.99
CA TYR A 13 -10.18 -1.40 7.64
C TYR A 13 -9.90 -1.25 6.14
N GLY A 14 -9.06 -2.13 5.59
CA GLY A 14 -8.70 -2.13 4.17
C GLY A 14 -9.91 -2.36 3.28
N LEU A 15 -10.76 -3.33 3.61
CA LEU A 15 -11.96 -3.66 2.85
C LEU A 15 -12.96 -2.48 2.83
N PHE A 16 -13.27 -1.89 3.98
CA PHE A 16 -14.18 -0.76 4.06
C PHE A 16 -13.64 0.46 3.34
N SER A 17 -12.33 0.73 3.45
CA SER A 17 -11.68 1.82 2.73
C SER A 17 -11.76 1.64 1.21
N ALA A 18 -11.55 0.42 0.71
CA ALA A 18 -11.70 0.11 -0.71
C ALA A 18 -13.14 0.27 -1.19
N TYR A 19 -14.12 -0.26 -0.45
CA TYR A 19 -15.54 -0.13 -0.79
C TYR A 19 -16.02 1.32 -0.77
N ALA A 20 -15.54 2.15 0.15
CA ALA A 20 -15.82 3.58 0.16
C ALA A 20 -15.36 4.27 -1.13
N LYS A 21 -14.20 3.90 -1.68
CA LYS A 21 -13.67 4.46 -2.94
C LYS A 21 -14.44 3.98 -4.17
N MET A 22 -14.98 2.77 -4.13
CA MET A 22 -15.74 2.17 -5.26
C MET A 22 -17.22 2.57 -5.27
N ALA A 23 -17.78 3.01 -4.15
CA ALA A 23 -19.20 3.32 -4.01
C ALA A 23 -19.61 4.53 -4.86
N LYS A 24 -20.65 4.34 -5.69
CA LYS A 24 -21.28 5.41 -6.48
C LYS A 24 -22.41 6.13 -5.74
N ASP A 25 -23.14 5.43 -4.86
CA ASP A 25 -24.18 6.04 -4.01
C ASP A 25 -23.52 6.70 -2.80
N GLU A 26 -23.83 7.98 -2.59
CA GLU A 26 -23.19 8.79 -1.55
C GLU A 26 -23.50 8.29 -0.13
N ARG A 27 -24.68 7.70 0.11
CA ARG A 27 -25.03 7.14 1.43
C ARG A 27 -24.20 5.89 1.72
N ILE A 28 -24.03 5.01 0.72
CA ILE A 28 -23.18 3.82 0.83
C ILE A 28 -21.71 4.21 1.02
N LYS A 29 -21.24 5.21 0.27
CA LYS A 29 -19.89 5.77 0.46
C LYS A 29 -19.69 6.26 1.89
N LYS A 30 -20.61 7.08 2.42
CA LYS A 30 -20.54 7.59 3.80
C LYS A 30 -20.59 6.49 4.86
N LEU A 31 -21.38 5.45 4.63
CA LEU A 31 -21.41 4.28 5.50
C LEU A 31 -20.05 3.57 5.55
N TYR A 32 -19.44 3.26 4.41
CA TYR A 32 -18.13 2.60 4.41
C TYR A 32 -17.01 3.51 4.92
N GLN A 33 -17.08 4.81 4.68
CA GLN A 33 -16.15 5.78 5.29
C GLN A 33 -16.25 5.76 6.83
N SER A 34 -17.46 5.73 7.40
CA SER A 34 -17.62 5.71 8.86
C SER A 34 -17.18 4.38 9.48
N LEU A 35 -17.44 3.25 8.81
CA LEU A 35 -16.96 1.93 9.23
C LEU A 35 -15.44 1.83 9.17
N ALA A 36 -14.81 2.27 8.07
CA ALA A 36 -13.35 2.32 7.96
C ALA A 36 -12.73 3.17 9.08
N ARG A 37 -13.32 4.34 9.37
CA ARG A 37 -12.85 5.20 10.46
C ARG A 37 -12.97 4.55 11.84
N ALA A 38 -14.02 3.76 12.07
CA ALA A 38 -14.18 3.05 13.34
C ALA A 38 -13.10 1.97 13.54
N GLU A 39 -12.84 1.14 12.52
CA GLU A 39 -11.76 0.14 12.54
C GLU A 39 -10.38 0.80 12.70
N GLU A 40 -10.14 1.93 12.01
CA GLU A 40 -8.89 2.68 12.14
C GLU A 40 -8.65 3.16 13.58
N ILE A 41 -9.67 3.72 14.24
CA ILE A 41 -9.57 4.18 15.63
C ILE A 41 -9.28 2.99 16.56
N ALA A 42 -9.96 1.86 16.37
CA ALA A 42 -9.76 0.65 17.16
C ALA A 42 -8.35 0.09 16.98
N LEU A 43 -7.89 -0.01 15.73
CA LEU A 43 -6.55 -0.47 15.37
C LEU A 43 -5.46 0.43 15.94
N ILE A 44 -5.58 1.76 15.82
CA ILE A 44 -4.62 2.71 16.40
C ILE A 44 -4.52 2.52 17.91
N SER A 45 -5.67 2.37 18.60
CA SER A 45 -5.69 2.12 20.05
C SER A 45 -4.99 0.81 20.39
N LEU A 46 -5.26 -0.27 19.65
CA LEU A 46 -4.64 -1.57 19.86
C LEU A 46 -3.13 -1.51 19.66
N LEU A 47 -2.65 -0.95 18.54
CA LEU A 47 -1.23 -0.82 18.22
C LEU A 47 -0.47 -0.06 19.30
N ARG A 48 -1.02 1.06 19.79
CA ARG A 48 -0.44 1.82 20.91
C ARG A 48 -0.30 0.98 22.18
N ASN A 49 -1.33 0.23 22.55
CA ASN A 49 -1.31 -0.61 23.75
C ASN A 49 -0.38 -1.83 23.59
N LEU A 50 -0.08 -2.25 22.37
CA LEU A 50 0.93 -3.26 22.06
C LEU A 50 2.35 -2.68 21.99
N GLY A 51 2.52 -1.37 22.16
CA GLY A 51 3.83 -0.71 22.10
C GLY A 51 4.44 -0.67 20.69
N LYS A 52 3.61 -0.75 19.65
CA LYS A 52 4.03 -0.61 18.26
C LYS A 52 4.42 0.84 17.97
N ASP A 53 5.50 1.02 17.23
CA ASP A 53 6.09 2.32 16.91
C ASP A 53 6.40 2.37 15.41
N PRO A 54 5.84 3.32 14.65
CA PRO A 54 5.92 3.31 13.19
C PRO A 54 7.34 3.50 12.66
N TYR A 55 8.26 4.10 13.43
CA TYR A 55 9.65 4.27 13.01
C TYR A 55 10.47 3.01 13.29
N ARG A 56 10.31 2.42 14.48
CA ARG A 56 10.96 1.17 14.85
C ARG A 56 10.48 0.00 14.00
N ASP A 57 9.17 -0.04 13.73
CA ASP A 57 8.55 -1.14 13.00
C ASP A 57 8.73 -1.01 11.48
N ALA A 58 9.20 0.14 10.97
CA ALA A 58 9.39 0.39 9.54
C ALA A 58 10.37 -0.61 8.91
N VAL A 59 11.52 -0.87 9.55
CA VAL A 59 12.54 -1.79 9.03
C VAL A 59 11.99 -3.22 8.94
N GLU A 60 11.34 -3.71 10.02
CA GLU A 60 10.70 -5.03 10.03
C GLU A 60 9.63 -5.14 8.94
N MET A 61 8.82 -4.09 8.76
CA MET A 61 7.82 -4.05 7.70
C MET A 61 8.46 -4.03 6.30
N GLY A 62 9.57 -3.32 6.13
CA GLY A 62 10.36 -3.29 4.90
C GLY A 62 10.89 -4.67 4.51
N GLU A 63 11.50 -5.39 5.44
CA GLU A 63 11.99 -6.77 5.22
C GLU A 63 10.86 -7.71 4.80
N ARG A 64 9.71 -7.63 5.48
CA ARG A 64 8.52 -8.43 5.13
C ARG A 64 7.98 -8.12 3.73
N LEU A 65 8.00 -6.86 3.31
CA LEU A 65 7.60 -6.46 1.96
C LEU A 65 8.56 -6.99 0.90
N GLU A 66 9.85 -7.11 1.23
CA GLU A 66 10.84 -7.73 0.34
C GLU A 66 10.59 -9.23 0.17
N ASP A 67 10.26 -9.93 1.26
CA ASP A 67 9.81 -11.33 1.23
C ASP A 67 8.54 -11.49 0.39
N GLU A 68 7.54 -10.63 0.60
CA GLU A 68 6.32 -10.62 -0.20
C GLU A 68 6.60 -10.36 -1.68
N ALA A 69 7.53 -9.47 -2.02
CA ALA A 69 7.91 -9.20 -3.40
C ALA A 69 8.48 -10.47 -4.07
N ARG A 70 9.40 -11.16 -3.40
CA ARG A 70 9.96 -12.45 -3.88
C ARG A 70 8.86 -13.49 -4.08
N PHE A 71 7.95 -13.62 -3.12
CA PHE A 71 6.80 -14.53 -3.23
C PHE A 71 5.92 -14.21 -4.45
N MET A 72 5.64 -12.92 -4.72
CA MET A 72 4.87 -12.52 -5.90
C MET A 72 5.60 -12.82 -7.21
N GLU A 73 6.92 -12.72 -7.26
CA GLU A 73 7.73 -13.11 -8.44
C GLU A 73 7.65 -14.62 -8.72
N GLU A 74 7.66 -15.45 -7.67
CA GLU A 74 7.46 -16.90 -7.82
C GLU A 74 6.08 -17.21 -8.36
N LYS A 75 5.04 -16.61 -7.78
CA LYS A 75 3.66 -16.77 -8.27
C LYS A 75 3.47 -16.26 -9.69
N MET A 76 4.18 -15.20 -10.08
CA MET A 76 4.19 -14.74 -11.47
C MET A 76 4.73 -15.84 -12.40
N LYS A 77 5.83 -16.50 -12.05
CA LYS A 77 6.41 -17.59 -12.86
C LYS A 77 5.44 -18.76 -13.00
N GLU A 78 4.75 -19.15 -11.93
CA GLU A 78 3.68 -20.15 -11.95
C GLU A 78 2.57 -19.75 -12.94
N ALA A 79 2.04 -18.54 -12.82
CA ALA A 79 0.99 -18.03 -13.71
C ALA A 79 1.43 -17.97 -15.19
N LEU A 80 2.70 -17.67 -15.46
CA LEU A 80 3.26 -17.71 -16.82
C LEU A 80 3.32 -19.14 -17.36
N ALA A 81 3.70 -20.13 -16.54
CA ALA A 81 3.71 -21.54 -16.90
C ALA A 81 2.29 -22.06 -17.22
N GLU A 82 1.30 -21.58 -16.48
CA GLU A 82 -0.13 -21.83 -16.72
C GLU A 82 -0.70 -21.02 -17.91
N LYS A 83 0.12 -20.21 -18.59
CA LYS A 83 -0.26 -19.31 -19.69
C LYS A 83 -1.29 -18.24 -19.28
N ASN A 84 -1.45 -17.98 -17.98
CA ASN A 84 -2.31 -16.92 -17.46
C ASN A 84 -1.58 -15.57 -17.43
N ARG A 85 -1.40 -14.98 -18.62
CA ARG A 85 -0.64 -13.73 -18.81
C ARG A 85 -1.20 -12.55 -18.01
N LYS A 86 -2.52 -12.49 -17.81
CA LYS A 86 -3.16 -11.40 -17.06
C LYS A 86 -2.80 -11.46 -15.58
N VAL A 87 -2.91 -12.64 -14.97
CA VAL A 87 -2.51 -12.84 -13.57
C VAL A 87 -1.01 -12.64 -13.40
N ALA A 88 -0.19 -13.17 -14.30
CA ALA A 88 1.25 -12.93 -14.27
C ALA A 88 1.60 -11.43 -14.33
N THR A 89 0.93 -10.66 -15.17
CA THR A 89 1.16 -9.20 -15.26
C THR A 89 0.82 -8.51 -13.94
N ASN A 90 -0.31 -8.85 -13.33
CA ASN A 90 -0.70 -8.27 -12.05
C ASN A 90 0.26 -8.68 -10.92
N LEU A 91 0.72 -9.93 -10.89
CA LEU A 91 1.71 -10.40 -9.90
C LEU A 91 3.07 -9.71 -10.08
N ARG A 92 3.48 -9.45 -11.33
CA ARG A 92 4.66 -8.60 -11.61
C ARG A 92 4.49 -7.21 -11.02
N PHE A 93 3.31 -6.59 -11.20
CA PHE A 93 3.04 -5.26 -10.65
C PHE A 93 3.12 -5.28 -9.13
N LEU A 94 2.49 -6.26 -8.48
CA LEU A 94 2.55 -6.43 -7.03
C LEU A 94 3.99 -6.61 -6.55
N ALA A 95 4.79 -7.45 -7.19
CA ALA A 95 6.20 -7.63 -6.83
C ALA A 95 6.99 -6.31 -6.88
N VAL A 96 6.85 -5.54 -7.97
CA VAL A 96 7.54 -4.25 -8.15
C VAL A 96 7.08 -3.24 -7.10
N ILE A 97 5.77 -3.14 -6.84
CA ILE A 97 5.22 -2.22 -5.84
C ILE A 97 5.71 -2.58 -4.44
N LYS A 98 5.72 -3.87 -4.08
CA LYS A 98 6.16 -4.34 -2.76
C LYS A 98 7.64 -4.07 -2.52
N LYS A 99 8.48 -4.33 -3.53
CA LYS A 99 9.89 -3.98 -3.47
C LYS A 99 10.10 -2.46 -3.33
N ASN A 100 9.37 -1.67 -4.11
CA ASN A 100 9.42 -0.21 -4.02
C ASN A 100 8.97 0.31 -2.64
N MET A 101 7.96 -0.30 -2.01
CA MET A 101 7.55 0.03 -0.64
C MET A 101 8.60 -0.38 0.40
N SER A 102 9.27 -1.51 0.20
CA SER A 102 10.38 -1.96 1.06
C SER A 102 11.51 -0.93 1.09
N GLU A 103 11.96 -0.47 -0.09
CA GLU A 103 12.98 0.58 -0.24
C GLU A 103 12.56 1.91 0.42
N MET A 104 11.28 2.26 0.39
CA MET A 104 10.75 3.46 1.04
C MET A 104 10.83 3.38 2.57
N LEU A 105 10.67 2.18 3.14
CA LEU A 105 10.69 1.95 4.58
C LEU A 105 12.08 1.70 5.16
N GLU A 106 13.07 1.38 4.32
CA GLU A 106 14.48 1.33 4.72
C GLU A 106 15.00 2.72 5.13
N PHE A 107 14.54 3.76 4.45
CA PHE A 107 14.88 5.17 4.73
C PHE A 107 13.60 6.02 4.89
N PRO A 108 12.87 5.87 6.00
CA PRO A 108 11.53 6.45 6.19
C PRO A 108 11.53 7.96 6.46
N GLU A 109 12.71 8.58 6.62
CA GLU A 109 12.87 10.03 6.85
C GLU A 109 13.51 10.75 5.65
N ASP A 110 13.99 10.01 4.65
CA ASP A 110 14.76 10.57 3.53
C ASP A 110 13.84 10.92 2.35
N PHE A 111 13.08 12.02 2.47
CA PHE A 111 12.27 12.59 1.39
C PHE A 111 11.82 14.04 1.71
N LYS A 112 11.56 14.84 0.67
CA LYS A 112 10.84 16.14 0.76
C LYS A 112 9.37 16.00 0.40
N ALA A 113 9.07 15.14 -0.57
CA ALA A 113 7.71 14.81 -0.98
C ALA A 113 7.62 13.37 -1.45
N ILE A 114 6.46 12.75 -1.24
CA ILE A 114 6.15 11.42 -1.75
C ILE A 114 5.08 11.56 -2.82
N TYR A 115 5.19 10.80 -3.90
CA TYR A 115 4.21 10.79 -4.98
C TYR A 115 3.77 9.37 -5.27
N VAL A 116 2.46 9.15 -5.41
CA VAL A 116 1.87 7.83 -5.68
C VAL A 116 1.14 7.86 -7.02
N CYS A 117 1.46 6.91 -7.90
CA CYS A 117 0.75 6.74 -9.15
C CYS A 117 -0.70 6.27 -8.86
N PRO A 118 -1.74 7.03 -9.25
CA PRO A 118 -3.13 6.67 -8.95
C PRO A 118 -3.60 5.44 -9.73
N MET A 119 -2.89 5.09 -10.81
CA MET A 119 -3.26 3.98 -11.70
C MET A 119 -2.76 2.62 -11.21
N CYS A 120 -1.56 2.56 -10.63
CA CYS A 120 -0.95 1.30 -10.23
C CYS A 120 -0.35 1.29 -8.83
N GLY A 121 -0.24 2.42 -8.13
CA GLY A 121 0.32 2.49 -6.77
C GLY A 121 1.85 2.52 -6.69
N TYR A 122 2.56 2.77 -7.79
CA TYR A 122 4.01 2.97 -7.78
C TYR A 122 4.36 4.27 -7.03
N ILE A 123 5.38 4.25 -6.19
CA ILE A 123 5.76 5.36 -5.31
C ILE A 123 7.12 5.92 -5.73
N VAL A 124 7.23 7.25 -5.80
CA VAL A 124 8.50 7.96 -6.05
C VAL A 124 8.72 9.06 -5.02
N LYS A 125 9.99 9.33 -4.70
CA LYS A 125 10.42 10.41 -3.81
C LYS A 125 10.77 11.64 -4.64
N ASP A 126 10.42 12.81 -4.13
CA ASP A 126 10.84 14.16 -4.55
C ASP A 126 10.42 14.63 -5.95
N GLU A 127 10.64 13.81 -6.97
CA GLU A 127 10.39 14.15 -8.38
C GLU A 127 9.64 13.00 -9.08
N THR A 128 8.64 13.36 -9.88
CA THR A 128 7.88 12.40 -10.70
C THR A 128 8.57 12.20 -12.06
N PRO A 129 8.60 10.97 -12.60
CA PRO A 129 9.09 10.74 -13.96
C PRO A 129 8.07 11.23 -15.00
N ASP A 130 8.49 11.53 -16.23
CA ASP A 130 7.56 11.90 -17.32
C ASP A 130 6.45 10.84 -17.54
N VAL A 131 6.81 9.57 -17.38
CA VAL A 131 5.90 8.42 -17.45
C VAL A 131 6.18 7.43 -16.33
N CYS A 132 5.12 6.87 -15.75
CA CYS A 132 5.22 5.84 -14.73
C CYS A 132 5.93 4.60 -15.31
N PRO A 133 7.05 4.14 -14.71
CA PRO A 133 7.83 3.02 -15.25
C PRO A 133 7.10 1.68 -15.17
N LEU A 134 6.01 1.61 -14.40
CA LEU A 134 5.24 0.38 -14.22
C LEU A 134 4.04 0.30 -15.17
N CYS A 135 3.21 1.34 -15.23
CA CYS A 135 1.95 1.33 -15.98
C CYS A 135 1.86 2.34 -17.13
N ASN A 136 2.89 3.16 -17.35
CA ASN A 136 2.94 4.22 -18.37
C ASN A 136 1.94 5.37 -18.19
N ALA A 137 1.35 5.54 -17.01
CA ALA A 137 0.57 6.74 -16.70
C ALA A 137 1.45 8.01 -16.75
N PRO A 138 0.92 9.17 -17.17
CA PRO A 138 1.67 10.43 -17.17
C PRO A 138 2.18 10.81 -15.77
N GLY A 139 3.39 11.35 -15.69
CA GLY A 139 4.01 11.83 -14.45
C GLY A 139 3.18 12.87 -13.69
N GLU A 140 2.53 13.75 -14.43
CA GLU A 140 1.61 14.77 -13.90
C GLU A 140 0.38 14.18 -13.19
N SER A 141 0.06 12.90 -13.41
CA SER A 141 -1.08 12.24 -12.75
C SER A 141 -0.79 11.77 -11.33
N PHE A 142 0.48 11.77 -10.90
CA PHE A 142 0.85 11.27 -9.58
C PHE A 142 0.25 12.14 -8.46
N GLU A 143 -0.32 11.48 -7.46
CA GLU A 143 -0.86 12.13 -6.27
C GLU A 143 0.29 12.50 -5.33
N LYS A 144 0.39 13.79 -4.97
CA LYS A 144 1.42 14.31 -4.06
C LYS A 144 0.99 14.17 -2.60
N PHE A 145 1.90 13.64 -1.80
CA PHE A 145 1.85 13.56 -0.35
C PHE A 145 3.01 14.41 0.18
N GLU A 146 2.69 15.62 0.64
CA GLU A 146 3.68 16.57 1.16
C GLU A 146 3.61 16.68 2.69
N VAL A 147 4.75 16.98 3.31
CA VAL A 147 4.78 17.36 4.73
C VAL A 147 4.18 18.76 4.83
N ILE A 148 2.97 18.87 5.38
CA ILE A 148 2.34 20.17 5.63
C ILE A 148 2.98 20.76 6.89
N GLY A 149 3.88 21.73 6.71
CA GLY A 149 4.42 22.59 7.76
C GLY A 149 5.88 22.34 8.13
N GLU A 150 6.74 23.26 7.70
CA GLU A 150 7.84 23.78 8.53
C GLU A 150 7.33 25.06 9.25
#